data_AF-A0A7Y4ZEF5-F1
#
_entry.id   AF-A0A7Y4ZEF5-F1
#
_cell.length_a   1.000
_cell.length_b   1.000
_cell.length_c   1.000
_cell.angle_alpha   90.00
_cell.angle_beta   90.00
_cell.angle_gamma   90.00
#
_symmetry.space_group_name_H-M   'P 1'
#
loop_
_entity.id
_entity.type
_entity.pdbx_description
1 polymer ?
#
loop_
_entity_poly.entity_id
_entity_poly.type
_entity_poly.pdbx_seq_one_letter_code
_entity_poly.pdbx_strand_id
1 'polypeptide(L)'
;LTIFIVIHIHKNISLNALFHVPILYDSLKQDEKDLVFWLRNNTKASDVILFEEGNDEKLAAESFELIVERPSLVNWKFVTTTKYSIARWYRLVLLKRQAYSGECSAFDKLSAKYYITYSVSGYENISRCAETVFSIGKYHVAHFPVKYD
;
A
#
# COMPACT_ATOMS: atom_id res chain seq x y z
N LEU A 1 28.06 -26.89 -3.77
CA LEU A 1 28.20 -25.56 -3.14
C LEU A 1 26.88 -25.25 -2.46
N THR A 2 26.88 -25.24 -1.14
CA THR A 2 25.68 -25.10 -0.30
C THR A 2 25.27 -23.64 -0.21
N ILE A 3 24.00 -23.31 -0.47
CA ILE A 3 23.40 -22.07 0.07
C ILE A 3 22.09 -22.47 0.76
N PHE A 4 22.16 -22.50 2.08
CA PHE A 4 21.00 -22.42 2.96
C PHE A 4 20.41 -21.02 2.84
N ILE A 5 19.12 -20.92 2.52
CA ILE A 5 18.35 -19.73 2.91
C ILE A 5 17.21 -20.20 3.81
N VAL A 6 17.48 -20.14 5.11
CA VAL A 6 16.46 -20.20 6.15
C VAL A 6 15.74 -18.85 6.13
N ILE A 7 14.56 -18.79 5.51
CA ILE A 7 13.65 -17.65 5.65
C ILE A 7 12.59 -18.03 6.69
N HIS A 8 12.88 -17.74 7.96
CA HIS A 8 11.86 -17.68 9.00
C HIS A 8 11.12 -16.34 8.86
N ILE A 9 10.13 -16.30 7.98
CA ILE A 9 9.12 -15.24 7.96
C ILE A 9 7.77 -15.97 7.95
N HIS A 10 6.88 -15.64 8.89
CA HIS A 10 5.48 -16.06 8.89
C HIS A 10 4.73 -15.47 7.67
N LYS A 11 5.09 -15.90 6.46
CA LYS A 11 4.48 -15.51 5.20
C LYS A 11 4.06 -16.78 4.49
N ASN A 12 2.79 -17.16 4.66
CA ASN A 12 2.08 -18.03 3.72
C ASN A 12 1.88 -17.27 2.40
N ILE A 13 2.96 -16.94 1.70
CA ILE A 13 2.90 -16.56 0.30
C ILE A 13 3.08 -17.85 -0.48
N SER A 14 2.00 -18.31 -1.12
CA SER A 14 2.02 -19.47 -2.00
C SER A 14 3.12 -19.30 -3.06
N LEU A 15 3.89 -20.36 -3.33
CA LEU A 15 4.88 -20.40 -4.42
C LEU A 15 4.26 -19.97 -5.77
N ASN A 16 2.96 -20.20 -5.97
CA ASN A 16 2.26 -19.74 -7.17
C ASN A 16 2.20 -18.21 -7.27
N ALA A 17 2.10 -17.48 -6.15
CA ALA A 17 2.05 -16.02 -6.17
C ALA A 17 3.37 -15.42 -6.70
N LEU A 18 4.51 -16.05 -6.41
CA LEU A 18 5.84 -15.61 -6.88
C LEU A 18 5.99 -15.73 -8.41
N PHE A 19 5.38 -16.74 -9.03
CA PHE A 19 5.39 -16.90 -10.49
C PHE A 19 4.47 -15.90 -11.23
N HIS A 20 3.52 -15.27 -10.53
CA HIS A 20 2.55 -14.35 -11.14
C HIS A 20 2.98 -12.87 -11.08
N VAL A 21 3.93 -12.50 -10.21
CA VAL A 21 4.38 -11.09 -10.08
C VAL A 21 4.96 -10.52 -11.38
N PRO A 22 5.83 -11.23 -12.13
CA PRO A 22 6.36 -10.70 -13.39
C PRO A 22 5.25 -10.46 -14.44
N ILE A 23 4.32 -11.39 -14.57
CA ILE A 23 3.17 -11.30 -15.49
C ILE A 23 2.28 -10.11 -15.12
N LEU A 24 2.05 -9.91 -13.83
CA LEU A 24 1.24 -8.80 -13.33
C LEU A 24 1.94 -7.46 -13.56
N TYR A 25 3.25 -7.38 -13.32
CA TYR A 25 4.04 -6.18 -13.58
C TYR A 25 4.08 -5.80 -15.07
N ASP A 26 4.21 -6.78 -15.95
CA ASP A 26 4.24 -6.55 -17.40
C ASP A 26 2.92 -5.97 -17.93
N SER A 27 1.81 -6.32 -17.28
CA SER A 27 0.46 -5.85 -17.62
C SER A 27 0.18 -4.39 -17.23
N LEU A 28 1.06 -3.78 -16.41
CA LEU A 28 0.95 -2.40 -15.97
C LEU A 28 1.18 -1.41 -17.13
N LYS A 29 0.47 -0.27 -17.07
CA LYS A 29 0.76 0.91 -17.90
C LYS A 29 2.08 1.54 -17.47
N GLN A 30 2.64 2.40 -18.32
CA GLN A 30 3.92 3.05 -18.04
C GLN A 30 3.90 3.84 -16.72
N ASP A 31 2.89 4.69 -16.50
CA ASP A 31 2.76 5.47 -15.26
C ASP A 31 2.69 4.56 -14.00
N GLU A 32 2.04 3.40 -14.10
CA GLU A 32 1.97 2.41 -13.01
C GLU A 32 3.33 1.76 -12.77
N LYS A 33 4.10 1.46 -13.82
CA LYS A 33 5.47 0.95 -13.73
C LYS A 33 6.40 1.97 -13.09
N ASP A 34 6.27 3.24 -13.47
CA ASP A 34 7.07 4.34 -12.95
C ASP A 34 6.73 4.60 -11.47
N LEU A 35 5.45 4.52 -11.09
CA LEU A 35 5.03 4.55 -9.69
C LEU A 35 5.68 3.42 -8.87
N VAL A 36 5.58 2.17 -9.34
CA VAL A 36 6.20 1.02 -8.66
C VAL A 36 7.71 1.20 -8.54
N PHE A 37 8.36 1.65 -9.60
CA PHE A 37 9.79 1.92 -9.62
C PHE A 37 10.17 3.00 -8.59
N TRP A 38 9.43 4.11 -8.56
CA TRP A 38 9.66 5.18 -7.60
C TRP A 38 9.52 4.67 -6.17
N LEU A 39 8.46 3.93 -5.86
CA LEU A 39 8.22 3.40 -4.51
C LEU A 39 9.33 2.45 -4.07
N ARG A 40 9.79 1.56 -4.96
CA ARG A 40 10.86 0.62 -4.64
C ARG A 40 12.19 1.30 -4.32
N ASN A 41 12.49 2.42 -4.99
CA ASN A 41 13.75 3.14 -4.84
C ASN A 41 13.72 4.24 -3.76
N ASN A 42 12.55 4.77 -3.41
CA ASN A 42 12.40 5.90 -2.48
C ASN A 42 11.78 5.53 -1.13
N THR A 43 11.42 4.25 -0.92
CA THR A 43 10.88 3.76 0.36
C THR A 43 11.67 2.56 0.88
N LYS A 44 11.74 2.41 2.21
CA LYS A 44 12.38 1.25 2.83
C LYS A 44 11.48 0.03 2.70
N ALA A 45 12.07 -1.17 2.61
CA ALA A 45 11.31 -2.42 2.57
C ALA A 45 10.35 -2.61 3.76
N SER A 46 10.62 -1.96 4.90
CA SER A 46 9.78 -1.97 6.10
C SER A 46 8.71 -0.87 6.15
N ASP A 47 8.75 0.10 5.24
CA ASP A 47 7.80 1.21 5.25
C ASP A 47 6.41 0.69 4.87
N VAL A 48 5.41 1.00 5.70
CA VAL A 48 4.01 0.65 5.42
C VAL A 48 3.44 1.65 4.42
N ILE A 49 2.90 1.14 3.32
CA ILE A 49 2.31 1.94 2.26
C ILE A 49 0.84 1.56 2.13
N LEU A 50 -0.04 2.56 2.14
CA LEU A 50 -1.46 2.37 1.92
C LEU A 50 -1.84 2.93 0.56
N PHE A 51 -2.69 2.20 -0.15
CA PHE A 51 -3.22 2.61 -1.44
C PHE A 51 -4.72 2.89 -1.31
N GLU A 52 -5.24 3.95 -1.91
CA GLU A 52 -6.67 4.30 -1.89
C GLU A 52 -7.55 3.10 -2.28
N GLU A 53 -8.66 2.89 -1.58
CA GLU A 53 -9.60 1.84 -1.98
C GLU A 53 -10.21 2.21 -3.33
N GLY A 54 -10.17 1.26 -4.28
CA GLY A 54 -10.69 1.48 -5.62
C GLY A 54 -11.61 0.40 -6.13
N ASN A 55 -12.44 0.80 -7.09
CA ASN A 55 -13.33 -0.08 -7.83
C ASN A 55 -12.67 -0.38 -9.19
N ASP A 56 -12.22 -1.63 -9.37
CA ASP A 56 -11.91 -2.26 -10.67
C ASP A 56 -10.80 -1.67 -11.58
N GLU A 57 -9.75 -1.05 -11.03
CA GLU A 57 -8.58 -0.66 -11.83
C GLU A 57 -7.52 -1.77 -12.01
N LYS A 58 -6.68 -1.67 -13.06
CA LYS A 58 -5.61 -2.64 -13.37
C LYS A 58 -4.57 -2.76 -12.26
N LEU A 59 -4.04 -1.64 -11.77
CA LEU A 59 -3.37 -1.58 -10.47
C LEU A 59 -4.42 -1.39 -9.37
N ALA A 60 -5.25 -2.41 -9.15
CA ALA A 60 -6.09 -2.47 -7.96
C ALA A 60 -5.19 -2.51 -6.72
N ALA A 61 -5.71 -2.00 -5.61
CA ALA A 61 -4.99 -2.01 -4.34
C ALA A 61 -4.54 -3.43 -3.92
N GLU A 62 -5.17 -4.50 -4.42
CA GLU A 62 -4.73 -5.89 -4.21
C GLU A 62 -3.45 -6.25 -4.99
N SER A 63 -3.41 -5.91 -6.29
CA SER A 63 -2.26 -6.13 -7.16
C SER A 63 -1.04 -5.35 -6.68
N PHE A 64 -1.28 -4.14 -6.15
CA PHE A 64 -0.24 -3.27 -5.61
C PHE A 64 0.59 -3.94 -4.50
N GLU A 65 -0.05 -4.64 -3.56
CA GLU A 65 0.63 -5.27 -2.41
C GLU A 65 1.61 -6.36 -2.85
N LEU A 66 1.26 -7.09 -3.90
CA LEU A 66 2.09 -8.15 -4.46
C LEU A 66 3.26 -7.56 -5.26
N ILE A 67 3.03 -6.49 -6.01
CA ILE A 67 4.03 -5.92 -6.92
C ILE A 67 5.06 -5.06 -6.16
N VAL A 68 4.62 -4.19 -5.27
CA VAL A 68 5.54 -3.20 -4.66
C VAL A 68 6.41 -3.80 -3.57
N GLU A 69 6.02 -4.96 -3.02
CA GLU A 69 6.76 -5.68 -1.98
C GLU A 69 7.04 -4.78 -0.75
N ARG A 70 6.01 -4.04 -0.33
CA ARG A 70 6.00 -3.26 0.90
C ARG A 70 4.84 -3.71 1.78
N PRO A 71 5.00 -3.67 3.11
CA PRO A 71 3.88 -3.86 4.02
C PRO A 71 2.71 -2.93 3.64
N SER A 72 1.50 -3.48 3.57
CA SER A 72 0.26 -2.75 3.25
C SER A 72 -0.89 -3.32 4.08
N LEU A 73 -2.01 -2.61 4.09
CA LEU A 73 -3.28 -3.10 4.62
C LEU A 73 -4.12 -3.71 3.50
N VAL A 74 -4.28 -5.03 3.56
CA VAL A 74 -5.12 -5.80 2.63
C VAL A 74 -6.56 -5.29 2.67
N ASN A 75 -7.10 -4.92 1.51
CA ASN A 75 -8.42 -4.28 1.41
C ASN A 75 -9.59 -5.26 1.43
N TRP A 76 -9.44 -6.45 0.85
CA TRP A 76 -10.57 -7.35 0.63
C TRP A 76 -10.33 -8.75 1.18
N LYS A 77 -9.27 -9.43 0.73
CA LYS A 77 -9.05 -10.84 1.05
C LYS A 77 -8.15 -11.04 2.26
N PHE A 78 -8.69 -10.77 3.45
CA PHE A 78 -8.04 -11.07 4.73
C PHE A 78 -8.36 -12.51 5.18
N VAL A 79 -7.35 -13.39 5.18
CA VAL A 79 -7.50 -14.78 5.69
C VAL A 79 -7.01 -14.82 7.14
N THR A 80 -7.94 -14.94 8.09
CA THR A 80 -7.65 -14.97 9.53
C THR A 80 -8.33 -16.14 10.21
N THR A 81 -7.72 -16.62 11.30
CA THR A 81 -8.20 -17.77 12.08
C THR A 81 -8.88 -17.38 13.39
N THR A 82 -8.90 -16.10 13.79
CA THR A 82 -9.52 -15.66 15.06
C THR A 82 -10.43 -14.43 14.92
N LYS A 83 -11.45 -14.35 15.79
CA LYS A 83 -12.39 -13.22 15.87
C LYS A 83 -11.69 -11.89 16.19
N TYR A 84 -10.69 -11.91 17.06
CA TYR A 84 -9.93 -10.72 17.43
C TYR A 84 -9.19 -10.13 16.23
N SER A 85 -8.54 -10.96 15.43
CA SER A 85 -7.84 -10.53 14.23
C SER A 85 -8.79 -9.95 13.19
N ILE A 86 -10.01 -10.49 13.04
CA ILE A 86 -11.05 -9.90 12.18
C ILE A 86 -11.41 -8.49 12.65
N ALA A 87 -11.72 -8.33 13.93
CA ALA A 87 -12.12 -7.03 14.49
C ALA A 87 -11.00 -5.99 14.37
N ARG A 88 -9.75 -6.39 14.62
CA ARG A 88 -8.57 -5.53 14.44
C ARG A 88 -8.42 -5.09 12.98
N TRP A 89 -8.48 -6.03 12.03
CA TRP A 89 -8.39 -5.71 10.60
C TRP A 89 -9.50 -4.74 10.18
N TYR A 90 -10.75 -5.02 10.55
CA TYR A 90 -11.88 -4.15 10.20
C TYR A 90 -11.70 -2.73 10.75
N ARG A 91 -11.21 -2.58 11.98
CA ARG A 91 -10.87 -1.27 12.55
C ARG A 91 -9.79 -0.53 11.74
N LEU A 92 -8.77 -1.24 11.26
CA LEU A 92 -7.73 -0.64 10.42
C LEU A 92 -8.27 -0.19 9.06
N VAL A 93 -9.18 -0.96 8.46
CA VAL A 93 -9.86 -0.58 7.21
C VAL A 93 -10.68 0.69 7.41
N LEU A 94 -11.44 0.79 8.51
CA LEU A 94 -12.20 2.02 8.84
C LEU A 94 -11.28 3.22 9.05
N LEU A 95 -10.17 3.06 9.78
CA LEU A 95 -9.18 4.11 9.98
C LEU A 95 -8.55 4.56 8.66
N LYS A 96 -8.24 3.61 7.76
CA LYS A 96 -7.75 3.92 6.43
C LYS A 96 -8.75 4.77 5.66
N ARG A 97 -10.03 4.39 5.63
CA ARG A 97 -11.08 5.15 4.96
C ARG A 97 -11.21 6.57 5.51
N GLN A 98 -11.10 6.74 6.83
CA GLN A 98 -11.06 8.06 7.48
C GLN A 98 -9.87 8.91 7.01
N ALA A 99 -8.68 8.30 6.87
CA ALA A 99 -7.52 9.01 6.34
C ALA A 99 -7.76 9.51 4.91
N TYR A 100 -8.30 8.65 4.03
CA TYR A 100 -8.63 9.02 2.63
C TYR A 100 -9.85 9.96 2.52
N SER A 101 -10.67 10.10 3.57
CA SER A 101 -11.74 11.11 3.65
C SER A 101 -11.28 12.44 4.26
N GLY A 102 -9.98 12.58 4.59
CA GLY A 102 -9.39 13.82 5.08
C GLY A 102 -9.42 14.00 6.60
N GLU A 103 -9.70 12.95 7.38
CA GLU A 103 -9.57 13.02 8.84
C GLU A 103 -8.09 12.85 9.25
N CYS A 104 -7.36 13.95 9.43
CA CYS A 104 -5.93 13.90 9.73
C CYS A 104 -5.58 13.08 11.00
N SER A 105 -6.47 13.03 12.00
CA SER A 105 -6.26 12.22 13.22
C SER A 105 -6.21 10.71 12.99
N ALA A 106 -6.64 10.24 11.81
CA ALA A 106 -6.54 8.84 11.43
C ALA A 106 -5.10 8.46 11.05
N PHE A 107 -4.30 9.41 10.55
CA PHE A 107 -2.91 9.17 10.15
C PHE A 107 -2.04 8.82 11.35
N ASP A 108 -2.21 9.50 12.50
CA ASP A 108 -1.49 9.19 13.75
C ASP A 108 -1.77 7.77 14.28
N LYS A 109 -2.95 7.23 13.94
CA LYS A 109 -3.40 5.90 14.39
C LYS A 109 -2.98 4.79 13.42
N LEU A 110 -2.55 5.15 12.22
CA LEU A 110 -2.05 4.23 11.21
C LEU A 110 -0.52 4.26 11.26
N SER A 111 0.13 3.10 11.24
CA SER A 111 1.60 3.04 11.12
C SER A 111 2.08 3.24 9.67
N ALA A 112 1.24 3.81 8.82
CA ALA A 112 1.51 4.03 7.40
C ALA A 112 2.33 5.30 7.20
N LYS A 113 3.36 5.18 6.38
CA LYS A 113 4.28 6.28 6.08
C LYS A 113 3.97 6.93 4.74
N TYR A 114 3.48 6.13 3.79
CA TYR A 114 3.10 6.60 2.47
C TYR A 114 1.65 6.25 2.15
N TYR A 115 0.98 7.20 1.52
CA TYR A 115 -0.41 7.09 1.08
C TYR A 115 -0.46 7.36 -0.41
N ILE A 116 -1.09 6.47 -1.15
CA ILE A 116 -1.20 6.57 -2.60
C ILE A 116 -2.66 6.80 -2.94
N THR A 117 -2.92 7.88 -3.63
CA THR A 117 -4.25 8.23 -4.12
C THR A 117 -4.22 8.37 -5.63
N TYR A 118 -5.35 8.09 -6.25
CA TYR A 118 -5.52 8.20 -7.70
C TYR A 118 -6.82 8.91 -8.09
N SER A 119 -7.73 9.11 -7.12
CA SER A 119 -8.93 9.92 -7.32
C SER A 119 -8.64 11.39 -6.98
N VAL A 120 -9.34 12.30 -7.67
CA VAL A 120 -9.25 13.74 -7.40
C VAL A 120 -9.61 14.03 -5.93
N SER A 121 -10.69 13.43 -5.44
CA SER A 121 -11.12 13.59 -4.04
C SER A 121 -10.11 13.04 -3.03
N GLY A 122 -9.49 11.89 -3.30
CA GLY A 122 -8.49 11.30 -2.43
C GLY A 122 -7.24 12.18 -2.33
N TYR A 123 -6.81 12.75 -3.46
CA TYR A 123 -5.73 13.73 -3.50
C TYR A 123 -6.06 15.00 -2.71
N GLU A 124 -7.21 15.61 -2.95
CA GLU A 124 -7.66 16.80 -2.23
C GLU A 124 -7.80 16.59 -0.72
N ASN A 125 -8.19 15.39 -0.30
CA ASN A 125 -8.34 15.06 1.12
C ASN A 125 -6.98 14.78 1.79
N ILE A 126 -6.12 13.98 1.16
CA ILE A 126 -4.82 13.62 1.72
C ILE A 126 -3.87 14.82 1.77
N SER A 127 -3.86 15.66 0.73
CA SER A 127 -2.97 16.82 0.66
C SER A 127 -3.18 17.86 1.77
N ARG A 128 -4.31 17.79 2.49
CA ARG A 128 -4.55 18.60 3.70
C ARG A 128 -3.78 18.13 4.93
N CYS A 129 -3.41 16.84 4.96
CA CYS A 129 -2.80 16.18 6.11
C CYS A 129 -1.37 15.72 5.87
N ALA A 130 -0.93 15.63 4.61
CA ALA A 130 0.35 15.06 4.21
C ALA A 130 0.94 15.79 2.99
N GLU A 131 2.26 15.77 2.87
CA GLU A 131 2.99 16.37 1.76
C GLU A 131 3.01 15.42 0.56
N THR A 132 2.71 15.93 -0.64
CA THR A 132 2.88 15.15 -1.88
C THR A 132 4.35 15.11 -2.26
N VAL A 133 4.93 13.91 -2.27
CA VAL A 133 6.36 13.67 -2.55
C VAL A 133 6.62 13.12 -3.95
N PHE A 134 5.56 12.66 -4.64
CA PHE A 134 5.64 12.18 -6.02
C PHE A 134 4.26 12.21 -6.69
N SER A 135 4.25 12.46 -7.99
CA SER A 135 3.05 12.40 -8.82
C SER A 135 3.39 11.87 -10.22
N ILE A 136 2.57 10.96 -10.74
CA ILE A 136 2.69 10.45 -12.11
C ILE A 136 1.30 10.09 -12.65
N GLY A 137 0.97 10.59 -13.84
CA GLY A 137 -0.38 10.43 -14.39
C GLY A 137 -1.44 10.91 -13.40
N LYS A 138 -2.32 10.00 -12.96
CA LYS A 138 -3.33 10.26 -11.94
C LYS A 138 -2.90 9.93 -10.51
N TYR A 139 -1.75 9.27 -10.33
CA TYR A 139 -1.31 8.78 -9.04
C TYR A 139 -0.53 9.86 -8.30
N HIS A 140 -0.83 10.02 -7.02
CA HIS A 140 -0.14 10.91 -6.10
C HIS A 140 0.32 10.11 -4.88
N VAL A 141 1.58 10.29 -4.50
CA VAL A 141 2.15 9.69 -3.30
C VAL A 141 2.34 10.80 -2.26
N ALA A 142 1.70 10.64 -1.12
CA ALA A 142 1.83 11.53 0.02
C ALA A 142 2.61 10.86 1.15
N HIS A 143 3.38 11.64 1.89
CA HIS A 143 4.21 11.18 3.00
C HIS A 143 3.72 11.77 4.35
N PHE A 144 3.58 10.90 5.35
CA PHE A 144 3.20 11.24 6.73
C PHE A 144 4.20 10.59 7.72
N PRO A 145 4.59 11.24 8.84
CA PRO A 145 4.16 12.56 9.32
C PRO A 145 4.89 13.70 8.62
N VAL A 146 4.21 14.84 8.49
CA VAL A 146 4.91 16.12 8.38
C VAL A 146 5.69 16.26 9.68
N LYS A 147 7.02 16.13 9.63
CA LYS A 147 7.84 16.62 10.73
C LYS A 147 7.62 18.12 10.79
N TYR A 148 6.88 18.59 11.77
CA TYR A 148 7.12 19.94 12.27
C TYR A 148 8.44 19.85 13.03
N ASP A 149 9.52 20.29 12.38
CA ASP A 149 10.74 20.66 13.09
C ASP A 149 10.46 21.88 13.99
#